data_AF-A0A2V3W8A0-F1
#
_entry.id   AF-A0A2V3W8A0-F1
#
_cell.length_a   1.000
_cell.length_b   1.000
_cell.length_c   1.000
_cell.angle_alpha   90.00
_cell.angle_beta   90.00
_cell.angle_gamma   90.00
#
_symmetry.space_group_name_H-M   'P 1'
#
loop_
_entity.id
_entity.type
_entity.pdbx_description
1 polymer ?
#
loop_
_entity_poly.entity_id
_entity_poly.type
_entity_poly.pdbx_seq_one_letter_code
_entity_poly.pdbx_strand_id
1 'polypeptide(L)' 'MSKNILAIYPHPDDETIIGAGTLRKHVKAGDKITLVCATLGQNGTPHGSTFFC' A
#
# COMPACT_ATOMS: atom_id res chain seq x y z
N MET A 1 1.00 16.68 18.05
CA MET A 1 0.63 15.31 18.44
C MET A 1 0.91 14.41 17.26
N SER A 2 1.93 13.56 17.32
CA SER A 2 2.22 12.56 16.28
C SER A 2 1.24 11.38 16.43
N LYS A 3 0.55 11.02 15.36
CA LYS A 3 -0.33 9.83 15.35
C LYS A 3 0.45 8.60 14.92
N ASN A 4 0.01 7.45 15.41
CA ASN A 4 0.47 6.15 14.93
C ASN A 4 -0.61 5.56 14.04
N ILE A 5 -0.29 5.35 12.78
CA ILE A 5 -1.22 4.88 11.75
C ILE A 5 -0.78 3.49 11.30
N LEU A 6 -1.71 2.54 11.31
CA LEU A 6 -1.52 1.21 10.75
C LEU A 6 -2.28 1.13 9.42
N ALA A 7 -1.55 1.00 8.32
CA ALA A 7 -2.11 0.90 6.98
C ALA A 7 -2.05 -0.56 6.53
N ILE A 8 -3.21 -1.18 6.31
CA ILE A 8 -3.32 -2.62 6.01
C ILE A 8 -3.84 -2.76 4.57
N TYR A 9 -3.08 -3.48 3.75
CA TYR A 9 -3.41 -3.74 2.35
C TYR A 9 -3.21 -5.21 2.00
N PRO A 10 -4.05 -5.80 1.11
CA PRO A 10 -3.99 -7.22 0.84
C PRO A 10 -2.79 -7.62 -0.03
N HIS A 11 -2.44 -6.84 -1.05
CA HIS A 11 -1.35 -7.13 -1.97
C HIS A 11 -0.29 -6.03 -1.97
N PRO A 12 0.92 -6.32 -2.47
CA PRO A 12 1.88 -5.28 -2.81
C PRO A 12 1.25 -4.28 -3.80
N ASP A 13 1.63 -3.01 -3.73
CA ASP A 13 1.20 -1.89 -4.58
C ASP A 13 -0.19 -1.31 -4.27
N ASP A 14 -1.05 -2.01 -3.53
CA ASP A 14 -2.38 -1.53 -3.14
C ASP A 14 -2.31 -0.23 -2.31
N GLU A 15 -1.28 -0.06 -1.47
CA GLU A 15 -1.11 1.16 -0.67
C GLU A 15 -0.88 2.38 -1.55
N THR A 16 -0.21 2.16 -2.69
CA THR A 16 0.18 3.21 -3.60
C THR A 16 -1.00 3.57 -4.49
N ILE A 17 -1.72 2.56 -4.99
CA ILE A 17 -2.89 2.73 -5.87
C ILE A 17 -4.05 3.41 -5.13
N ILE A 18 -4.32 2.98 -3.90
CA ILE A 18 -5.51 3.40 -3.16
C ILE A 18 -5.20 4.55 -2.19
N GLY A 19 -4.02 4.53 -1.57
CA GLY A 19 -3.74 5.29 -0.35
C GLY A 19 -2.60 6.33 -0.43
N ALA A 20 -1.82 6.38 -1.51
CA ALA A 20 -0.56 7.13 -1.55
C ALA A 20 -0.70 8.59 -1.11
N GLY A 21 -1.71 9.31 -1.62
CA GLY A 21 -1.95 10.71 -1.28
C GLY A 21 -2.22 10.92 0.22
N THR A 22 -3.02 10.03 0.81
CA THR A 22 -3.38 10.07 2.22
C THR A 22 -2.18 9.74 3.10
N LEU A 23 -1.44 8.67 2.78
CA LEU A 23 -0.22 8.30 3.50
C LEU A 23 0.82 9.42 3.42
N ARG A 24 1.01 10.03 2.24
CA ARG A 24 1.92 11.17 2.05
C ARG A 24 1.54 12.36 2.92
N LYS A 25 0.24 12.67 3.04
CA LYS A 25 -0.26 13.75 3.90
C LYS A 25 0.09 13.51 5.37
N HIS A 26 -0.07 12.27 5.85
CA HIS A 26 0.25 11.89 7.22
C HIS A 26 1.76 11.89 7.50
N VAL A 27 2.58 11.36 6.58
CA VAL A 27 4.05 11.46 6.69
C VAL A 27 4.49 12.92 6.75
N LYS A 28 3.92 13.80 5.91
CA LYS A 28 4.23 15.25 5.94
C LYS A 28 3.79 15.93 7.24
N ALA A 29 2.75 15.43 7.90
CA ALA A 29 2.29 15.92 9.20
C ALA A 29 3.16 15.41 10.37
N GLY A 30 4.14 14.56 10.12
CA GLY A 30 5.00 13.95 11.15
C GLY A 30 4.38 12.74 11.84
N ASP A 31 3.33 12.15 11.27
CA ASP A 31 2.72 10.92 11.78
C ASP A 31 3.59 9.70 11.44
N LYS A 32 3.66 8.74 12.36
CA LYS A 32 4.36 7.47 12.13
C LYS A 32 3.40 6.49 11.47
N ILE A 33 3.80 5.96 10.32
CA ILE A 33 3.01 4.97 9.57
C ILE A 33 3.71 3.62 9.64
N THR A 34 2.95 2.57 9.95
CA THR A 34 3.35 1.17 9.78
C THR A 34 2.48 0.58 8.70
N LEU A 35 3.10 0.02 7.65
CA LEU A 35 2.40 -0.64 6.56
C LEU A 35 2.44 -2.15 6.77
N VAL A 36 1.28 -2.79 6.64
CA VAL A 36 1.12 -4.24 6.67
C VAL A 36 0.57 -4.67 5.32
N CYS A 37 1.36 -5.46 4.60
CA CYS A 37 0.90 -6.17 3.42
C CYS A 37 0.54 -7.59 3.84
N ALA A 38 -0.71 -8.01 3.58
CA ALA A 38 -1.20 -9.31 4.04
C ALA A 38 -0.61 -10.48 3.25
N THR A 39 -0.15 -10.25 2.02
CA THR A 39 0.40 -11.28 1.13
C THR A 39 1.65 -10.79 0.41
N LEU A 40 2.45 -11.73 -0.11
CA LEU A 40 3.61 -11.40 -0.96
C LEU A 40 3.25 -11.26 -2.46
N GLY A 41 1.96 -11.34 -2.83
CA GLY A 41 1.54 -11.26 -4.23
C GLY A 41 1.91 -12.49 -5.08
N GLN A 42 1.98 -13.68 -4.49
CA GLN A 42 2.43 -14.92 -5.15
C GLN A 42 1.67 -15.30 -6.43
N ASN A 43 0.41 -14.86 -6.56
CA ASN A 43 -0.44 -15.11 -7.73
C ASN A 43 -0.60 -13.88 -8.63
N GLY A 44 0.26 -12.87 -8.50
CA GLY A 44 0.25 -11.67 -9.35
C GLY A 44 0.80 -11.95 -10.74
N THR A 45 0.32 -11.21 -11.75
CA THR A 45 0.91 -11.22 -13.09
C THR A 45 1.93 -10.09 -13.23
N PRO A 46 3.09 -10.31 -13.89
CA PRO A 46 4.04 -9.23 -14.15
C PRO A 46 3.35 -8.10 -14.92
N HIS A 47 3.41 -6.87 -14.39
CA HIS A 47 2.85 -5.66 -15.01
C HIS A 47 1.34 -5.71 -15.32
N GLY A 48 0.56 -6.57 -14.64
CA GLY A 48 -0.86 -6.73 -14.97
C GLY A 48 -1.08 -7.28 -16.38
N SER A 49 -0.09 -7.98 -16.95
CA SER A 49 -0.23 -8.62 -18.26
C SER A 49 -1.25 -9.75 -18.17
N THR A 50 -2.49 -9.46 -18.57
CA THR A 50 -3.48 -10.48 -18.86
C THR A 50 -3.01 -11.21 -20.12
N PHE A 51 -2.51 -12.43 -19.96
CA PHE A 51 -2.31 -13.32 -21.10
C PHE A 51 -3.68 -13.56 -21.73
N PHE A 52 -3.96 -12.88 -22.85
CA PHE A 52 -5.00 -13.28 -23.79
C PHE A 52 -4.56 -14.60 -24.42
N CYS A 53 -5.27 -15.68 -24.10
CA CYS A 53 -5.44 -16.81 -25.00
C CYS A 53 -6.90 -16.85 -25.42
#